data_AF-A0A813I6A2-F1
#
_entry.id   AF-A0A813I6A2-F1
#
_cell.length_a   1.000
_cell.length_b   1.000
_cell.length_c   1.000
_cell.angle_alpha   90.00
_cell.angle_beta   90.00
_cell.angle_gamma   90.00
#
_symmetry.space_group_name_H-M   'P 1'
#
loop_
_entity.id
_entity.type
_entity.pdbx_description
1 polymer ?
#
loop_
_entity_poly.entity_id
_entity_poly.type
_entity_poly.pdbx_seq_one_letter_code
_entity_poly.pdbx_strand_id
1 'polypeptide(L)'
;AGGLDDCDLPCFEDLTPFEVEYFVQDLEEFKLEQVGNSRWLTQHERVEKLNWTAHNQAKEGLDEYVVDQFNTQEKAVTLIYDLMLIEVWKEKVWPLLKAKIAKFSSLRTYIPVYHEASVSNLLEVCLFHRTTCEEAGDALVDLVDYCVRKLRYLLCVPNDELVRQVASAKEVTEWNDVRVLDEQFTESEFQ
;
A
#
# COMPACT_ATOMS: atom_id res chain seq x y z
N ALA A 1 7.01 15.81 30.81
CA ALA A 1 6.30 14.59 30.39
C ALA A 1 5.16 15.03 29.49
N GLY A 2 5.48 15.33 28.24
CA GLY A 2 4.49 15.51 27.18
C GLY A 2 4.63 14.28 26.30
N GLY A 3 3.59 13.46 26.26
CA GLY A 3 3.51 12.36 25.31
C GLY A 3 3.66 12.93 23.91
N LEU A 4 4.49 12.27 23.11
CA LEU A 4 4.49 12.46 21.67
C LEU A 4 3.07 12.08 21.23
N ASP A 5 2.30 13.06 20.78
CA ASP A 5 0.99 12.83 20.16
C ASP A 5 1.20 11.80 19.05
N ASP A 6 0.39 10.74 19.15
CA ASP A 6 0.33 9.63 18.22
C ASP A 6 0.22 10.14 16.78
N CYS A 7 0.92 9.45 15.89
CA CYS A 7 1.03 9.72 14.46
C CYS A 7 -0.31 10.17 13.85
N ASP A 8 -0.31 11.31 13.15
CA ASP A 8 -1.42 11.83 12.32
C ASP A 8 -1.68 10.89 11.11
N LEU A 9 -1.99 9.62 11.37
CA LEU A 9 -2.55 8.72 10.39
C LEU A 9 -4.05 9.03 10.25
N PRO A 10 -4.62 8.96 9.03
CA PRO A 10 -6.04 9.16 8.83
C PRO A 10 -6.83 8.20 9.72
N CYS A 11 -7.56 8.76 10.69
CA CYS A 11 -8.40 7.99 11.59
C CYS A 11 -9.69 7.60 10.85
N PHE A 12 -9.79 6.34 10.46
CA PHE A 12 -11.03 5.80 9.90
C PHE A 12 -11.96 5.35 11.03
N GLU A 13 -13.27 5.39 10.76
CA GLU A 13 -14.24 4.75 11.64
C GLU A 13 -14.03 3.23 11.58
N ASP A 14 -14.04 2.57 12.74
CA ASP A 14 -13.87 1.12 12.82
C ASP A 14 -15.00 0.41 12.06
N LEU A 15 -14.62 -0.52 11.19
CA LEU A 15 -15.57 -1.32 10.41
C LEU A 15 -16.29 -2.32 11.32
N THR A 16 -17.59 -2.51 11.10
CA THR A 16 -18.30 -3.61 11.74
C THR A 16 -17.86 -4.96 11.15
N PRO A 17 -18.01 -6.09 11.88
CA PRO A 17 -17.66 -7.41 11.34
C PRO A 17 -18.38 -7.74 10.01
N PHE A 18 -19.62 -7.27 9.84
CA PHE A 18 -20.39 -7.45 8.61
C PHE A 18 -19.82 -6.65 7.43
N GLU A 19 -19.34 -5.43 7.67
CA GLU A 19 -18.69 -4.63 6.62
C GLU A 19 -17.36 -5.23 6.22
N VAL A 20 -16.60 -5.75 7.18
CA VAL A 20 -15.35 -6.47 6.91
C VAL A 20 -15.60 -7.71 6.06
N GLU A 21 -16.56 -8.56 6.46
CA GLU A 21 -16.94 -9.74 5.69
C GLU A 21 -17.29 -9.37 4.24
N TYR A 22 -18.11 -8.34 4.05
CA TYR A 22 -18.50 -7.85 2.72
C TYR A 22 -17.30 -7.28 1.93
N PHE A 23 -16.41 -6.52 2.57
CA PHE A 23 -15.26 -5.92 1.89
C PHE A 23 -14.25 -6.98 1.47
N VAL A 24 -13.97 -7.96 2.32
CA VAL A 24 -13.07 -9.09 2.02
C VAL A 24 -13.66 -9.96 0.90
N GLN A 25 -14.97 -10.18 0.91
CA GLN A 25 -15.65 -10.96 -0.12
C GLN A 25 -15.58 -10.30 -1.50
N ASP A 26 -15.78 -8.99 -1.55
CA ASP A 26 -15.81 -8.20 -2.79
C ASP A 26 -14.41 -7.89 -3.34
N LEU A 27 -13.32 -8.34 -2.67
CA LEU A 27 -11.97 -8.23 -3.22
C LEU A 27 -11.87 -9.02 -4.53
N GLU A 28 -11.39 -8.34 -5.58
CA GLU A 28 -11.23 -8.90 -6.91
C GLU A 28 -9.83 -8.67 -7.48
N GLU A 29 -9.42 -9.55 -8.39
CA GLU A 29 -8.19 -9.40 -9.16
C GLU A 29 -8.41 -8.44 -10.34
N PHE A 30 -7.60 -7.40 -10.42
CA PHE A 30 -7.62 -6.45 -11.52
C PHE A 30 -6.53 -6.73 -12.54
N LYS A 31 -6.79 -6.40 -13.81
CA LYS A 31 -5.76 -6.36 -14.85
C LYS A 31 -4.96 -5.06 -14.79
N LEU A 32 -3.77 -5.08 -15.37
CA LEU A 32 -2.86 -3.93 -15.41
C LEU A 32 -3.51 -2.66 -15.98
N GLU A 33 -4.35 -2.79 -17.01
CA GLU A 33 -5.03 -1.65 -17.64
C GLU A 33 -6.21 -1.11 -16.82
N GLN A 34 -6.65 -1.87 -15.81
CA GLN A 34 -7.77 -1.52 -14.95
C GLN A 34 -7.34 -0.71 -13.72
N VAL A 35 -6.04 -0.69 -13.40
CA VAL A 35 -5.48 0.11 -12.31
C VAL A 35 -5.84 1.59 -12.50
N GLY A 36 -6.42 2.19 -11.46
CA GLY A 36 -6.87 3.59 -11.46
C GLY A 36 -8.28 3.83 -12.01
N ASN A 37 -8.99 2.79 -12.49
CA ASN A 37 -10.40 2.91 -12.80
C ASN A 37 -11.26 3.05 -11.52
N SER A 38 -12.53 3.42 -11.65
CA SER A 38 -13.41 3.64 -10.50
C SER A 38 -13.56 2.42 -9.58
N ARG A 39 -13.55 1.19 -10.12
CA ARG A 39 -13.68 -0.03 -9.30
C ARG A 39 -12.41 -0.28 -8.49
N TRP A 40 -11.25 -0.16 -9.12
CA TRP A 40 -9.96 -0.29 -8.46
C TRP A 40 -9.79 0.77 -7.36
N LEU A 41 -10.21 2.02 -7.63
CA LEU A 41 -10.20 3.09 -6.61
C LEU A 41 -11.10 2.77 -5.41
N THR A 42 -12.26 2.15 -5.64
CA THR A 42 -13.13 1.68 -4.55
C THR A 42 -12.51 0.52 -3.77
N GLN A 43 -11.83 -0.43 -4.43
CA GLN A 43 -11.09 -1.48 -3.73
C GLN A 43 -9.96 -0.90 -2.90
N HIS A 44 -9.19 0.04 -3.44
CA HIS A 44 -8.14 0.75 -2.69
C HIS A 44 -8.68 1.37 -1.39
N GLU A 45 -9.79 2.11 -1.45
CA GLU A 45 -10.40 2.72 -0.26
C GLU A 45 -10.83 1.67 0.77
N ARG A 46 -11.32 0.51 0.33
CA ARG A 46 -11.69 -0.58 1.24
C ARG A 46 -10.47 -1.25 1.86
N VAL A 47 -9.41 -1.46 1.09
CA VAL A 47 -8.13 -1.99 1.59
C VAL A 47 -7.56 -1.06 2.66
N GLU A 48 -7.62 0.25 2.47
CA GLU A 48 -7.21 1.24 3.48
C GLU A 48 -7.99 1.10 4.79
N LYS A 49 -9.33 0.98 4.70
CA LYS A 49 -10.18 0.80 5.89
C LYS A 49 -9.93 -0.55 6.58
N LEU A 50 -9.76 -1.63 5.80
CA LEU A 50 -9.40 -2.95 6.34
C LEU A 50 -8.05 -2.90 7.04
N ASN A 51 -7.06 -2.25 6.43
CA ASN A 51 -5.72 -2.05 7.00
C ASN A 51 -5.82 -1.31 8.34
N TRP A 52 -6.52 -0.17 8.37
CA TRP A 52 -6.75 0.59 9.60
C TRP A 52 -7.39 -0.27 10.69
N THR A 53 -8.51 -0.94 10.40
CA THR A 53 -9.22 -1.75 11.39
C THR A 53 -8.38 -2.93 11.87
N ALA A 54 -7.63 -3.61 10.99
CA ALA A 54 -6.76 -4.73 11.38
C ALA A 54 -5.64 -4.29 12.34
N HIS A 55 -5.00 -3.16 12.07
CA HIS A 55 -3.97 -2.61 12.96
C HIS A 55 -4.56 -2.15 14.29
N ASN A 56 -5.74 -1.53 14.27
CA ASN A 56 -6.41 -1.12 15.50
C ASN A 56 -6.76 -2.36 16.36
N GLN A 57 -7.28 -3.42 15.76
CA GLN A 57 -7.55 -4.70 16.42
C GLN A 57 -6.29 -5.27 17.08
N ALA A 58 -5.19 -5.34 16.34
CA ALA A 58 -3.92 -5.89 16.83
C ALA A 58 -3.32 -5.01 17.95
N LYS A 59 -3.38 -3.68 17.82
CA LYS A 59 -2.86 -2.72 18.80
C LYS A 59 -3.61 -2.80 20.13
N GLU A 60 -4.94 -2.87 20.09
CA GLU A 60 -5.79 -2.89 21.27
C GLU A 60 -5.98 -4.31 21.85
N GLY A 61 -5.49 -5.35 21.15
CA GLY A 61 -5.67 -6.76 21.54
C GLY A 61 -7.13 -7.18 21.49
N LEU A 62 -7.88 -6.67 20.51
CA LEU A 62 -9.28 -6.98 20.27
C LEU A 62 -9.42 -8.30 19.49
N ASP A 63 -10.67 -8.67 19.22
CA ASP A 63 -10.99 -9.78 18.32
C ASP A 63 -10.60 -9.44 16.87
N GLU A 64 -9.78 -10.27 16.25
CA GLU A 64 -9.12 -10.02 14.96
C GLU A 64 -9.99 -10.48 13.79
N TYR A 65 -11.25 -10.02 13.76
CA TYR A 65 -12.22 -10.46 12.76
C TYR A 65 -11.82 -10.08 11.32
N VAL A 66 -10.91 -9.13 11.11
CA VAL A 66 -10.36 -8.87 9.76
C VAL A 66 -9.52 -10.06 9.31
N VAL A 67 -8.56 -10.49 10.14
CA VAL A 67 -7.68 -11.62 9.84
C VAL A 67 -8.50 -12.91 9.70
N ASP A 68 -9.49 -13.12 10.55
CA ASP A 68 -10.38 -14.28 10.47
C ASP A 68 -11.17 -14.32 9.15
N GLN A 69 -11.63 -13.17 8.65
CA GLN A 69 -12.32 -13.11 7.36
C GLN A 69 -11.38 -13.38 6.19
N PHE A 70 -10.15 -12.87 6.23
CA PHE A 70 -9.14 -13.19 5.21
C PHE A 70 -8.85 -14.69 5.15
N ASN A 71 -8.71 -15.34 6.31
CA ASN A 71 -8.51 -16.78 6.42
C ASN A 71 -9.75 -17.58 5.98
N THR A 72 -10.93 -17.17 6.42
CA THR A 72 -12.19 -17.88 6.12
C THR A 72 -12.52 -17.85 4.63
N GLN A 73 -12.19 -16.76 3.95
CA GLN A 73 -12.52 -16.54 2.54
C GLN A 73 -11.35 -16.84 1.59
N GLU A 74 -10.21 -17.27 2.11
CA GLU A 74 -8.99 -17.59 1.36
C GLU A 74 -8.55 -16.42 0.45
N LYS A 75 -8.52 -15.21 1.03
CA LYS A 75 -8.28 -13.95 0.29
C LYS A 75 -6.86 -13.41 0.42
N ALA A 76 -5.98 -14.04 1.19
CA ALA A 76 -4.58 -13.59 1.27
C ALA A 76 -3.89 -13.69 -0.10
N VAL A 77 -4.20 -14.75 -0.87
CA VAL A 77 -3.70 -14.92 -2.25
C VAL A 77 -4.11 -13.75 -3.16
N THR A 78 -5.38 -13.30 -3.07
CA THR A 78 -5.86 -12.15 -3.85
C THR A 78 -5.12 -10.86 -3.47
N LEU A 79 -4.81 -10.68 -2.19
CA LEU A 79 -4.08 -9.51 -1.71
C LEU A 79 -2.60 -9.52 -2.17
N ILE A 80 -1.95 -10.69 -2.17
CA ILE A 80 -0.61 -10.87 -2.76
C ILE A 80 -0.63 -10.57 -4.26
N TYR A 81 -1.66 -11.03 -4.99
CA TYR A 81 -1.82 -10.68 -6.39
C TYR A 81 -1.92 -9.17 -6.60
N ASP A 82 -2.71 -8.46 -5.79
CA ASP A 82 -2.87 -7.00 -5.88
C ASP A 82 -1.54 -6.29 -5.62
N LEU A 83 -0.73 -6.80 -4.68
CA LEU A 83 0.63 -6.30 -4.44
C LEU A 83 1.53 -6.45 -5.69
N MET A 84 1.51 -7.61 -6.33
CA MET A 84 2.31 -7.85 -7.55
C MET A 84 1.81 -6.98 -8.70
N LEU A 85 0.50 -6.81 -8.83
CA LEU A 85 -0.12 -5.96 -9.84
C LEU A 85 0.36 -4.51 -9.71
N ILE A 86 0.33 -3.96 -8.49
CA ILE A 86 0.70 -2.57 -8.27
C ILE A 86 2.22 -2.35 -8.40
N GLU A 87 3.05 -3.31 -7.97
CA GLU A 87 4.50 -3.28 -8.20
C GLU A 87 4.80 -3.21 -9.71
N VAL A 88 4.22 -4.10 -10.50
CA VAL A 88 4.42 -4.14 -11.96
C VAL A 88 3.89 -2.86 -12.63
N TRP A 89 2.77 -2.34 -12.16
CA TRP A 89 2.23 -1.07 -12.65
C TRP A 89 3.19 0.09 -12.37
N LYS A 90 3.74 0.18 -11.16
CA LYS A 90 4.74 1.19 -10.79
C LYS A 90 6.02 1.03 -11.61
N GLU A 91 6.48 -0.18 -11.88
CA GLU A 91 7.71 -0.39 -12.65
C GLU A 91 7.53 -0.08 -14.15
N LYS A 92 6.42 -0.51 -14.76
CA LYS A 92 6.26 -0.51 -16.22
C LYS A 92 5.37 0.62 -16.75
N VAL A 93 4.34 1.02 -16.00
CA VAL A 93 3.32 1.96 -16.48
C VAL A 93 3.62 3.39 -16.01
N TRP A 94 4.04 3.54 -14.76
CA TRP A 94 4.37 4.86 -14.20
C TRP A 94 5.36 5.68 -15.05
N PRO A 95 6.50 5.14 -15.53
CA PRO A 95 7.46 5.91 -16.32
C PRO A 95 6.88 6.47 -17.62
N LEU A 96 5.87 5.80 -18.18
CA LEU A 96 5.20 6.19 -19.43
C LEU A 96 4.13 7.26 -19.21
N LEU A 97 3.54 7.30 -18.02
CA LEU A 97 2.43 8.18 -17.69
C LEU A 97 2.85 9.43 -16.91
N LYS A 98 3.98 9.41 -16.19
CA LYS A 98 4.39 10.50 -15.30
C LYS A 98 4.39 11.89 -15.94
N ALA A 99 4.88 12.01 -17.17
CA ALA A 99 4.93 13.29 -17.89
C ALA A 99 3.53 13.84 -18.28
N LYS A 100 2.54 12.96 -18.44
CA LYS A 100 1.15 13.34 -18.71
C LYS A 100 0.39 13.62 -17.42
N ILE A 101 0.63 12.80 -16.40
CA ILE A 101 -0.05 12.86 -15.11
C ILE A 101 0.40 14.08 -14.28
N ALA A 102 1.66 14.52 -14.43
CA ALA A 102 2.18 15.76 -13.83
C ALA A 102 1.33 17.01 -14.09
N LYS A 103 0.50 16.99 -15.14
CA LYS A 103 -0.38 18.11 -15.50
C LYS A 103 -1.77 18.05 -14.86
N PHE A 104 -2.12 16.93 -14.22
CA PHE A 104 -3.40 16.71 -13.55
C PHE A 104 -3.27 16.90 -12.04
N SER A 105 -4.39 17.02 -11.31
CA SER A 105 -4.35 17.22 -9.85
C SER A 105 -3.56 16.09 -9.18
N SER A 106 -2.57 16.47 -8.38
CA SER A 106 -1.65 15.57 -7.69
C SER A 106 -2.36 14.50 -6.87
N LEU A 107 -3.49 14.81 -6.23
CA LEU A 107 -4.24 13.89 -5.35
C LEU A 107 -4.59 12.53 -5.96
N ARG A 108 -5.06 12.48 -7.22
CA ARG A 108 -5.46 11.20 -7.85
C ARG A 108 -4.25 10.38 -8.29
N THR A 109 -3.12 11.04 -8.51
CA THR A 109 -1.86 10.44 -8.92
C THR A 109 -1.22 9.63 -7.81
N TYR A 110 -1.44 10.00 -6.55
CA TYR A 110 -0.83 9.32 -5.40
C TYR A 110 -1.49 7.99 -5.05
N ILE A 111 -2.73 7.75 -5.47
CA ILE A 111 -3.49 6.58 -5.02
C ILE A 111 -2.79 5.25 -5.40
N PRO A 112 -2.31 5.06 -6.64
CA PRO A 112 -1.50 3.88 -7.00
C PRO A 112 -0.20 3.77 -6.22
N VAL A 113 0.39 4.89 -5.80
CA VAL A 113 1.67 4.90 -5.09
C VAL A 113 1.50 4.43 -3.65
N TYR A 114 0.49 4.95 -2.95
CA TYR A 114 0.16 4.54 -1.58
C TYR A 114 -0.43 3.14 -1.49
N HIS A 115 -1.14 2.69 -2.52
CA HIS A 115 -1.78 1.38 -2.49
C HIS A 115 -0.81 0.22 -2.22
N GLU A 116 0.41 0.28 -2.75
CA GLU A 116 1.44 -0.74 -2.46
C GLU A 116 1.76 -0.81 -0.96
N ALA A 117 1.90 0.35 -0.30
CA ALA A 117 2.13 0.43 1.14
C ALA A 117 0.92 -0.10 1.93
N SER A 118 -0.29 0.29 1.55
CA SER A 118 -1.54 -0.19 2.16
C SER A 118 -1.66 -1.71 2.13
N VAL A 119 -1.41 -2.30 0.96
CA VAL A 119 -1.50 -3.74 0.73
C VAL A 119 -0.40 -4.48 1.50
N SER A 120 0.83 -3.97 1.44
CA SER A 120 1.96 -4.55 2.19
C SER A 120 1.72 -4.52 3.70
N ASN A 121 1.18 -3.42 4.22
CA ASN A 121 0.91 -3.24 5.64
C ASN A 121 -0.23 -4.14 6.13
N LEU A 122 -1.27 -4.33 5.31
CA LEU A 122 -2.35 -5.27 5.62
C LEU A 122 -1.87 -6.72 5.58
N LEU A 123 -1.01 -7.06 4.60
CA LEU A 123 -0.37 -8.38 4.52
C LEU A 123 0.50 -8.67 5.74
N GLU A 124 1.22 -7.69 6.28
CA GLU A 124 2.03 -7.84 7.49
C GLU A 124 1.18 -8.33 8.68
N VAL A 125 0.07 -7.67 8.96
CA VAL A 125 -0.84 -8.06 10.05
C VAL A 125 -1.43 -9.44 9.79
N CYS A 126 -1.87 -9.72 8.56
CA CYS A 126 -2.48 -11.01 8.25
C CYS A 126 -1.46 -12.16 8.37
N LEU A 127 -0.24 -12.00 7.85
CA LEU A 127 0.81 -13.02 7.82
C LEU A 127 1.53 -13.21 9.16
N PHE A 128 1.24 -12.37 10.15
CA PHE A 128 1.63 -12.65 11.53
C PHE A 128 1.01 -13.98 12.03
N HIS A 129 -0.15 -14.36 11.48
CA HIS A 129 -0.85 -15.59 11.82
C HIS A 129 -0.44 -16.73 10.90
N ARG A 130 -0.04 -17.84 11.51
CA ARG A 130 0.36 -19.07 10.80
C ARG A 130 -0.73 -19.57 9.85
N THR A 131 -2.01 -19.47 10.22
CA THR A 131 -3.14 -19.91 9.40
C THR A 131 -3.16 -19.21 8.05
N THR A 132 -2.93 -17.89 8.04
CA THR A 132 -2.86 -17.09 6.81
C THR A 132 -1.70 -17.53 5.92
N CYS A 133 -0.55 -17.86 6.52
CA CYS A 133 0.59 -18.38 5.76
C CYS A 133 0.30 -19.76 5.15
N GLU A 134 -0.43 -20.62 5.85
CA GLU A 134 -0.80 -21.94 5.33
C GLU A 134 -1.83 -21.82 4.20
N GLU A 135 -2.77 -20.87 4.29
CA GLU A 135 -3.77 -20.57 3.25
C GLU A 135 -3.13 -19.95 1.99
N ALA A 136 -2.25 -18.97 2.15
CA ALA A 136 -1.60 -18.29 1.04
C ALA A 136 -0.75 -19.21 0.14
N GLY A 137 -0.27 -20.34 0.69
CA GLY A 137 0.36 -21.42 -0.07
C GLY A 137 1.48 -20.96 -1.01
N ASP A 138 1.37 -21.31 -2.29
CA ASP A 138 2.41 -21.03 -3.30
C ASP A 138 2.57 -19.53 -3.60
N ALA A 139 1.54 -18.70 -3.36
CA ALA A 139 1.62 -17.26 -3.59
C ALA A 139 2.65 -16.56 -2.69
N LEU A 140 3.02 -17.18 -1.57
CA LEU A 140 4.09 -16.70 -0.69
C LEU A 140 5.44 -16.62 -1.41
N VAL A 141 5.67 -17.44 -2.44
CA VAL A 141 6.92 -17.39 -3.22
C VAL A 141 7.06 -16.03 -3.91
N ASP A 142 5.98 -15.53 -4.50
CA ASP A 142 5.96 -14.23 -5.16
C ASP A 142 6.18 -13.09 -4.16
N LEU A 143 5.56 -13.19 -2.97
CA LEU A 143 5.75 -12.22 -1.89
C LEU A 143 7.20 -12.21 -1.37
N VAL A 144 7.83 -13.37 -1.23
CA VAL A 144 9.25 -13.46 -0.83
C VAL A 144 10.14 -12.83 -1.89
N ASP A 145 9.88 -13.08 -3.17
CA ASP A 145 10.64 -12.48 -4.27
C ASP A 145 10.48 -10.95 -4.30
N TYR A 146 9.26 -10.45 -4.06
CA TYR A 146 8.99 -9.02 -3.83
C TYR A 146 9.83 -8.44 -2.69
N CYS A 147 9.81 -9.08 -1.51
CA CYS A 147 10.62 -8.65 -0.37
C CYS A 147 12.12 -8.62 -0.69
N VAL A 148 12.61 -9.63 -1.42
CA VAL A 148 14.03 -9.68 -1.86
C VAL A 148 14.35 -8.55 -2.83
N ARG A 149 13.46 -8.21 -3.77
CA ARG A 149 13.64 -7.05 -4.67
C ARG A 149 13.70 -5.75 -3.90
N LYS A 150 12.78 -5.52 -2.95
CA LYS A 150 12.75 -4.31 -2.10
C LYS A 150 13.98 -4.20 -1.20
N LEU A 151 14.40 -5.30 -0.56
CA LEU A 151 15.63 -5.35 0.23
C LEU A 151 16.88 -5.09 -0.62
N ARG A 152 16.93 -5.68 -1.84
CA ARG A 152 18.04 -5.43 -2.77
C ARG A 152 18.10 -3.96 -3.17
N TYR A 153 16.96 -3.34 -3.46
CA TYR A 153 16.90 -1.92 -3.76
C TYR A 153 17.49 -1.11 -2.60
N LEU A 154 17.04 -1.33 -1.37
CA LEU A 154 17.55 -0.64 -0.17
C LEU A 154 19.05 -0.85 0.07
N LEU A 155 19.59 -2.03 -0.24
CA LEU A 155 21.01 -2.33 -0.05
C LEU A 155 21.90 -1.75 -1.17
N CYS A 156 21.36 -1.56 -2.37
CA CYS A 156 22.14 -1.12 -3.54
C CYS A 156 22.02 0.37 -3.83
N VAL A 157 20.98 1.05 -3.35
CA VAL A 157 20.76 2.48 -3.56
C VAL A 157 21.46 3.28 -2.45
N PRO A 158 22.29 4.29 -2.77
CA PRO A 158 22.92 5.14 -1.76
C PRO A 158 21.90 5.87 -0.89
N ASN A 159 22.21 6.03 0.41
CA ASN A 159 21.33 6.73 1.35
C ASN A 159 20.96 8.16 0.91
N ASP A 160 21.86 8.85 0.21
CA ASP A 160 21.62 10.20 -0.31
C ASP A 160 20.51 10.25 -1.37
N GLU A 161 20.27 9.14 -2.06
CA GLU A 161 19.18 8.99 -3.03
C GLU A 161 17.89 8.49 -2.37
N LEU A 162 17.99 7.71 -1.28
CA LEU A 162 16.85 7.18 -0.53
C LEU A 162 16.18 8.23 0.37
N VAL A 163 16.98 9.05 1.05
CA VAL A 163 16.50 10.06 2.01
C VAL A 163 17.02 11.41 1.55
N ARG A 164 16.45 11.93 0.47
CA ARG A 164 16.83 13.24 -0.03
C ARG A 164 16.29 14.33 0.90
N GLN A 165 17.18 14.92 1.70
CA GLN A 165 16.82 16.07 2.51
C GLN A 165 16.67 17.30 1.61
N VAL A 166 15.45 17.82 1.51
CA VAL A 166 15.21 19.13 0.88
C VAL A 166 15.95 20.20 1.67
N ALA A 167 17.01 20.75 1.07
CA ALA A 167 17.94 21.64 1.79
C ALA A 167 17.37 23.05 2.02
N SER A 168 16.41 23.50 1.19
CA SER A 168 15.73 24.79 1.40
C SER A 168 14.39 24.89 0.66
N ALA A 169 13.47 25.69 1.19
CA ALA A 169 12.19 26.02 0.55
C ALA A 169 12.36 26.68 -0.85
N LYS A 170 13.52 27.28 -1.11
CA LYS A 170 13.84 27.90 -2.41
C LYS A 170 14.11 26.87 -3.51
N GLU A 171 14.65 25.70 -3.13
CA GLU A 171 14.89 24.60 -4.06
C GLU A 171 13.56 24.02 -4.56
N VAL A 172 12.58 23.87 -3.67
CA VAL A 172 11.24 23.35 -3.99
C VAL A 172 10.49 24.24 -4.97
N THR A 173 10.63 25.57 -4.86
CA THR A 173 10.01 26.52 -5.80
C THR A 173 10.59 26.46 -7.22
N GLU A 174 11.76 25.85 -7.42
CA GLU A 174 12.39 25.68 -8.73
C GLU A 174 12.06 24.33 -9.37
N TRP A 175 11.33 23.45 -8.68
CA TRP A 175 10.97 22.14 -9.20
C TRP A 175 9.89 22.24 -10.27
N ASN A 176 10.01 21.42 -11.31
CA ASN A 176 8.94 21.22 -12.27
C ASN A 176 7.96 20.16 -11.74
N ASP A 177 6.73 20.15 -12.28
CA ASP A 177 5.66 19.26 -11.81
C ASP A 177 6.04 17.76 -11.84
N VAL A 178 6.92 17.36 -12.78
CA VAL A 178 7.41 15.98 -12.90
C VAL A 178 8.39 15.64 -11.77
N ARG A 179 9.27 16.58 -11.41
CA ARG A 179 10.24 16.39 -10.34
C ARG A 179 9.56 16.36 -8.98
N VAL A 180 8.54 17.20 -8.77
CA VAL A 180 7.70 17.14 -7.56
C VAL A 180 7.09 15.75 -7.41
N LEU A 181 6.54 15.19 -8.50
CA LEU A 181 5.97 13.85 -8.48
C LEU A 181 6.99 12.72 -8.29
N ASP A 182 8.17 12.83 -8.91
CA ASP A 182 9.23 11.82 -8.75
C ASP A 182 9.75 11.80 -7.30
N GLU A 183 9.93 12.97 -6.67
CA GLU A 183 10.36 13.04 -5.26
C GLU A 183 9.29 12.48 -4.31
N GLN A 184 8.02 12.80 -4.55
CA GLN A 184 6.91 12.24 -3.77
C GLN A 184 6.76 10.73 -3.94
N PHE A 185 7.01 10.22 -5.15
CA PHE A 185 7.03 8.79 -5.42
C PHE A 185 8.12 8.09 -4.60
N THR A 186 9.31 8.69 -4.52
CA THR A 186 10.43 8.17 -3.72
C THR A 186 10.12 8.20 -2.22
N GLU A 187 9.51 9.28 -1.71
CA GLU A 187 9.09 9.36 -0.30
C GLU A 187 8.10 8.26 0.08
N SER A 188 7.11 7.98 -0.77
CA SER A 188 6.09 6.96 -0.50
C SER A 188 6.58 5.51 -0.68
N GLU A 189 7.74 5.28 -1.30
CA GLU A 189 8.22 3.91 -1.54
C GLU A 189 8.76 3.23 -0.27
N PHE A 190 9.16 4.00 0.74
CA PHE A 190 9.81 3.50 1.98
C PHE A 190 9.41 4.26 3.27
N GLN A 191 8.25 4.93 3.28
CA GLN A 191 7.60 5.43 4.51
C GLN A 191 6.67 4.37 5.09
#